data_AF-A0A2K3M2F0-F1
#
_entry.id   AF-A0A2K3M2F0-F1
#
_cell.length_a   1.000
_cell.length_b   1.000
_cell.length_c   1.000
_cell.angle_alpha   90.00
_cell.angle_beta   90.00
_cell.angle_gamma   90.00
#
_symmetry.space_group_name_H-M   'P 1'
#
loop_
_entity.id
_entity.type
_entity.pdbx_description
1 polymer ?
#
loop_
_entity_poly.entity_id
_entity_poly.type
_entity_poly.pdbx_seq_one_letter_code
_entity_poly.pdbx_strand_id
1 'polypeptide(L)' 'MATMDLLISLINRIQRACTLLGDHGANQTSHSLWESLPSVAVVGGQSSGKSSVLESIVGRDFLPRGS' A
#
# COMPACT_ATOMS: atom_id res chain seq x y z
N MET A 1 10.74 -6.71 -14.43
CA MET A 1 10.75 -5.72 -13.33
C MET A 1 9.87 -4.50 -13.65
N ALA A 2 9.94 -3.91 -14.85
CA ALA A 2 9.17 -2.70 -15.22
C ALA A 2 7.65 -2.71 -14.98
N THR A 3 6.99 -3.87 -14.99
CA THR A 3 5.52 -3.97 -14.82
C THR A 3 5.07 -3.68 -13.38
N MET A 4 5.86 -4.08 -12.37
CA MET A 4 5.53 -3.83 -10.97
C MET A 4 5.77 -2.37 -10.59
N ASP A 5 6.83 -1.75 -11.10
CA ASP A 5 7.11 -0.33 -10.90
C ASP A 5 5.96 0.55 -11.42
N LEU A 6 5.42 0.20 -12.60
CA LEU A 6 4.26 0.88 -13.19
C LEU A 6 3.00 0.69 -12.35
N LEU A 7 2.74 -0.52 -11.86
CA LEU A 7 1.59 -0.82 -11.02
C LEU A 7 1.66 -0.06 -9.69
N ILE A 8 2.81 -0.06 -9.04
CA ILE A 8 3.06 0.68 -7.79
C ILE A 8 2.86 2.18 -8.03
N SER A 9 3.40 2.72 -9.13
CA SER A 9 3.21 4.13 -9.47
C SER A 9 1.74 4.48 -9.73
N LEU A 10 0.97 3.60 -10.37
CA LEU A 10 -0.45 3.81 -10.65
C LEU A 10 -1.26 3.79 -9.35
N ILE A 11 -1.05 2.78 -8.50
CA ILE A 11 -1.72 2.63 -7.20
C ILE A 11 -1.43 3.85 -6.32
N ASN A 12 -0.17 4.28 -6.24
CA ASN A 12 0.20 5.46 -5.47
C ASN A 12 -0.45 6.75 -5.99
N ARG A 13 -0.64 6.89 -7.31
CA ARG A 13 -1.34 8.05 -7.90
C ARG A 13 -2.82 8.03 -7.61
N ILE A 14 -3.47 6.87 -7.74
CA ILE A 14 -4.90 6.70 -7.41
C ILE A 14 -5.12 6.97 -5.93
N GLN A 15 -4.28 6.40 -5.06
CA GLN A 15 -4.35 6.62 -3.62
C GLN A 15 -4.25 8.10 -3.26
N ARG A 16 -3.29 8.85 -3.83
CA ARG A 16 -3.19 10.30 -3.61
C ARG A 16 -4.42 11.07 -4.09
N ALA A 17 -4.95 10.72 -5.28
CA ALA A 17 -6.16 11.33 -5.79
C ALA A 17 -7.37 11.05 -4.87
N CYS A 18 -7.52 9.81 -4.41
CA CYS A 18 -8.54 9.38 -3.48
C CYS A 18 -8.43 10.06 -2.11
N THR A 19 -7.22 10.25 -1.58
CA THR A 19 -6.98 10.98 -0.32
C THR A 19 -7.34 12.46 -0.46
N LEU A 20 -6.97 13.12 -1.57
CA LEU A 20 -7.32 14.53 -1.80
C LEU A 20 -8.82 14.74 -2.01
N LEU A 21 -9.51 13.79 -2.66
CA LEU A 21 -10.94 13.88 -2.95
C LEU A 21 -11.81 13.49 -1.76
N GLY A 22 -11.32 12.59 -0.89
CA GLY A 22 -12.03 12.11 0.29
C GLY A 22 -12.18 13.13 1.43
N ASP A 23 -11.47 14.25 1.38
CA ASP A 23 -11.47 15.28 2.44
C ASP A 23 -12.54 16.38 2.22
N HIS A 24 -13.37 16.29 1.16
CA HIS A 24 -14.28 17.37 0.73
C HIS A 24 -15.78 17.16 1.09
N GLY A 25 -16.14 16.27 2.02
CA GLY A 25 -17.55 15.92 2.23
C GLY A 25 -17.97 15.78 3.68
N ALA A 26 -18.33 16.89 4.31
CA ALA A 26 -19.08 16.92 5.57
C ALA A 26 -20.50 16.33 5.38
N ASN A 27 -20.64 15.01 5.27
CA ASN A 27 -21.84 14.27 5.63
C ASN A 27 -21.60 12.75 5.57
N GLN A 28 -21.45 12.18 6.76
CA GLN A 28 -21.78 10.83 7.24
C GLN A 28 -22.42 9.80 6.26
N THR A 29 -21.82 9.47 5.11
CA THR A 29 -22.02 8.19 4.37
C THR A 29 -20.91 7.90 3.34
N SER A 30 -19.79 8.63 3.39
CA SER A 30 -18.67 8.41 2.48
C SER A 30 -17.84 7.23 2.96
N HIS A 31 -18.11 6.03 2.42
CA HIS A 31 -17.08 5.00 2.28
C HIS A 31 -15.85 5.69 1.71
N SER A 32 -14.86 5.92 2.55
CA SER A 32 -13.67 6.66 2.17
C SER A 32 -13.03 5.85 1.06
N LEU A 33 -12.70 6.49 -0.08
CA LEU A 33 -12.12 5.80 -1.24
C LEU A 33 -10.85 4.98 -0.88
N TRP A 34 -10.27 5.25 0.28
CA TRP A 34 -9.28 4.44 0.98
C TRP A 34 -9.71 2.97 1.17
N GLU A 35 -10.96 2.67 1.53
CA GLU A 35 -11.49 1.31 1.73
C GLU A 35 -11.62 0.55 0.40
N SER A 36 -11.70 1.26 -0.72
CA SER A 36 -11.76 0.68 -2.06
C SER A 36 -10.39 0.40 -2.67
N LEU A 37 -9.30 0.86 -2.02
CA LEU A 37 -7.96 0.55 -2.48
C LEU A 37 -7.59 -0.89 -2.12
N PRO A 38 -6.98 -1.64 -3.04
CA PRO A 38 -6.51 -2.98 -2.74
C PRO A 38 -5.40 -2.92 -1.70
N SER A 39 -5.61 -3.57 -0.55
CA SER A 39 -4.60 -3.73 0.49
C SER A 39 -3.80 -5.01 0.25
N VAL A 40 -2.48 -4.93 0.43
CA VAL A 40 -1.57 -6.08 0.29
C VAL A 40 -1.01 -6.41 1.66
N ALA A 41 -1.30 -7.62 2.16
CA ALA A 41 -0.76 -8.14 3.41
C ALA A 41 0.13 -9.36 3.14
N VAL A 42 1.21 -9.49 3.92
CA VAL A 42 2.12 -10.64 3.85
C VAL A 42 1.93 -11.50 5.10
N VAL A 43 1.60 -12.78 4.89
CA VAL A 43 1.30 -13.73 5.96
C VAL A 43 2.27 -14.91 5.88
N GLY A 44 2.76 -15.40 7.01
CA GLY A 44 3.72 -16.51 7.04
C GLY A 44 4.37 -16.72 8.42
N GLY A 45 5.07 -17.84 8.57
CA GLY A 45 5.72 -18.23 9.82
C GLY A 45 6.78 -17.24 10.33
N GLN A 46 7.28 -17.45 11.54
CA GLN A 46 8.40 -16.68 12.06
C GLN A 46 9.62 -16.85 11.16
N SER A 47 10.36 -15.76 10.90
CA SER A 47 11.55 -15.74 10.03
C SER A 47 11.35 -16.13 8.55
N SER A 48 10.11 -16.23 8.07
CA SER A 48 9.83 -16.54 6.66
C SER A 48 10.10 -15.39 5.67
N GLY A 49 10.81 -14.34 6.08
CA GLY A 49 11.15 -13.21 5.20
C GLY A 49 10.03 -12.21 4.89
N LYS A 50 8.96 -12.13 5.70
CA LYS A 50 7.80 -11.23 5.47
C LYS A 50 8.21 -9.77 5.24
N SER A 51 9.08 -9.24 6.10
CA SER A 51 9.60 -7.87 5.97
C SER A 51 10.41 -7.70 4.69
N SER A 52 11.29 -8.65 4.35
CA SER A 52 12.07 -8.61 3.11
C SER A 52 11.20 -8.66 1.84
N VAL A 53 10.08 -9.39 1.85
CA VAL A 53 9.13 -9.40 0.72
C VAL A 53 8.47 -8.03 0.57
N LEU A 54 7.98 -7.42 1.65
CA LEU A 54 7.41 -6.08 1.61
C LEU A 54 8.42 -5.03 1.14
N GLU A 55 9.66 -5.09 1.62
CA GLU A 55 10.74 -4.19 1.22
C GLU A 55 11.11 -4.37 -0.25
N SER A 56 11.14 -5.61 -0.75
CA SER A 56 11.40 -5.90 -2.17
C SER A 56 10.31 -5.35 -3.09
N ILE A 57 9.05 -5.36 -2.63
CA ILE A 57 7.92 -4.78 -3.37
C ILE A 57 8.00 -3.26 -3.35
N VAL A 58 8.32 -2.66 -2.20
CA VAL A 58 8.38 -1.19 -2.07
C VAL A 58 9.66 -0.61 -2.68
N GLY A 59 10.71 -1.43 -2.85
CA GLY A 59 11.99 -1.01 -3.41
C GLY A 59 12.84 -0.15 -2.46
N ARG A 60 12.55 -0.17 -1.16
CA ARG A 60 13.31 0.53 -0.12
C ARG A 60 13.31 -0.28 1.17
N ASP A 61 14.36 -0.12 1.96
CA ASP A 61 14.41 -0.68 3.32
C ASP A 61 13.69 0.28 4.27
N PHE A 62 12.68 -0.22 5.00
CA PHE A 62 11.88 0.62 5.91
C PHE A 62 11.27 -0.15 7.09
N LEU A 63 11.39 -1.48 7.11
CA LEU A 63 10.89 -2.31 8.19
C LEU A 63 12.07 -2.83 9.02
N PRO A 64 11.95 -2.89 10.35
CA PRO A 64 12.96 -3.53 11.17
C PRO A 64 13.08 -5.01 10.76
N ARG A 65 14.31 -5.43 10.48
CA ARG A 65 14.65 -6.85 10.28
C ARG A 65 14.94 -7.47 11.63
N GLY A 66 14.36 -8.64 11.90
CA GLY A 66 14.77 -9.47 13.02
C GLY A 66 16.09 -10.18 12.72
N SER A 67 16.79 -10.64 13.76
CA SER A 67 17.91 -11.57 13.63
C SER A 67 17.44 -12.95 13.16
#